data_AF-A0A2E2Y7X0-F1
#
_entry.id   AF-A0A2E2Y7X0-F1
#
_cell.length_a   1.000
_cell.length_b   1.000
_cell.length_c   1.000
_cell.angle_alpha   90.00
_cell.angle_beta   90.00
_cell.angle_gamma   90.00
#
_symmetry.space_group_name_H-M   'P 1'
#
loop_
_entity.id
_entity.type
_entity.pdbx_description
1 polymer ?
#
loop_
_entity_poly.entity_id
_entity_poly.type
_entity_poly.pdbx_seq_one_letter_code
_entity_poly.pdbx_strand_id
1 'polypeptide(L)'
;MFCGCTSNNILLKDSRFIIQTKGNIKKPALLFFSDINLSSNDSIIKELNKRYFVLSVRDTTTNLLIKQNSDNQLTRALNGISIYNQINKQIPLTGIVASGLECLHIIHWGINARTSEIHLYPIFNSSLNDHLRQQISLDQPVFTNYSNPTNALDLYTFLNSEIPRSGLINNYSYQYLKEFKDLTPLIHLKSYTGLLKINVLD
;
A
#
# COMPACT_ATOMS: atom_id res chain seq x y z
N MET A 1 -15.20 10.96 -30.06
CA MET A 1 -14.29 9.78 -30.09
C MET A 1 -14.13 9.27 -28.67
N PHE A 2 -14.80 8.17 -28.32
CA PHE A 2 -14.67 7.54 -27.01
C PHE A 2 -13.41 6.67 -27.02
N CYS A 3 -12.39 7.07 -26.26
CA CYS A 3 -11.19 6.26 -26.08
C CYS A 3 -11.51 5.21 -25.01
N GLY A 4 -11.78 3.97 -25.45
CA GLY A 4 -12.02 2.84 -24.56
C GLY A 4 -10.76 2.57 -23.72
N CYS A 5 -10.88 2.62 -22.40
CA CYS A 5 -9.84 2.17 -21.50
C CYS A 5 -9.80 0.64 -21.54
N THR A 6 -8.93 0.06 -22.36
CA THR A 6 -8.66 -1.39 -22.31
C THR A 6 -7.82 -1.70 -21.08
N SER A 7 -8.46 -2.30 -20.07
CA SER A 7 -7.74 -2.88 -18.93
C SER A 7 -7.19 -4.24 -19.33
N ASN A 8 -5.87 -4.35 -19.49
CA ASN A 8 -5.21 -5.64 -19.69
C ASN A 8 -4.69 -6.16 -18.35
N ASN A 9 -4.92 -7.45 -18.09
CA ASN A 9 -4.38 -8.14 -16.93
C ASN A 9 -3.07 -8.82 -17.32
N ILE A 10 -1.99 -8.54 -16.61
CA ILE A 10 -0.73 -9.30 -16.71
C ILE A 10 -0.69 -10.26 -15.52
N LEU A 11 -0.67 -11.56 -15.81
CA LEU A 11 -0.47 -12.58 -14.79
C LEU A 11 1.02 -12.70 -14.49
N LEU A 12 1.38 -12.54 -13.22
CA LEU A 12 2.73 -12.79 -12.76
C LEU A 12 2.96 -14.29 -12.59
N LYS A 13 4.17 -14.74 -12.95
CA LYS A 13 4.51 -16.16 -12.90
C LYS A 13 4.44 -16.66 -11.45
N ASP A 14 3.69 -17.75 -11.23
CA ASP A 14 3.56 -18.44 -9.94
C ASP A 14 3.15 -17.53 -8.77
N SER A 15 2.34 -16.50 -9.02
CA SER A 15 1.97 -15.52 -8.01
C SER A 15 0.46 -15.42 -7.84
N ARG A 16 0.02 -15.16 -6.60
CA ARG A 16 -1.34 -14.79 -6.23
C ARG A 16 -1.70 -13.34 -6.60
N PHE A 17 -0.86 -12.66 -7.38
CA PHE A 17 -1.03 -11.28 -7.76
C PHE A 17 -1.28 -11.14 -9.26
N ILE A 18 -2.23 -10.26 -9.60
CA ILE A 18 -2.47 -9.83 -10.98
C ILE A 18 -2.14 -8.36 -11.11
N ILE A 19 -1.65 -7.96 -12.28
CA ILE A 19 -1.41 -6.56 -12.61
C ILE A 19 -2.53 -6.06 -13.52
N GLN A 20 -3.23 -5.03 -13.08
CA GLN A 20 -4.22 -4.32 -13.89
C GLN A 20 -3.59 -3.05 -14.45
N THR A 21 -3.67 -2.89 -15.77
CA THR A 21 -3.09 -1.72 -16.44
C THR A 21 -4.16 -0.65 -16.70
N LYS A 22 -3.82 0.61 -16.44
CA LYS A 22 -4.65 1.78 -16.80
C LYS A 22 -3.74 2.86 -17.39
N GLY A 23 -4.20 3.52 -18.45
CA GLY A 23 -3.50 4.65 -19.09
C GLY A 23 -2.73 4.28 -20.36
N ASN A 24 -1.87 5.21 -20.80
CA ASN A 24 -1.13 5.09 -22.05
C ASN A 24 0.27 4.53 -21.81
N ILE A 25 0.56 3.35 -22.37
CA ILE A 25 1.85 2.63 -22.24
C ILE A 25 3.08 3.43 -22.69
N LYS A 26 2.91 4.49 -23.50
CA LYS A 26 4.01 5.38 -23.91
C LYS A 26 4.51 6.30 -22.78
N LYS A 27 3.76 6.43 -21.69
CA LYS A 27 4.15 7.24 -20.53
C LYS A 27 5.08 6.45 -19.59
N PRO A 28 5.90 7.13 -18.76
CA PRO A 28 6.70 6.47 -17.74
C PRO A 28 5.83 5.61 -16.81
N ALA A 29 6.30 4.41 -16.47
CA ALA A 29 5.49 3.41 -15.79
C ALA A 29 5.65 3.48 -14.26
N LEU A 30 4.54 3.41 -13.55
CA LEU A 30 4.50 3.33 -12.09
C LEU A 30 3.80 2.04 -11.65
N LEU A 31 4.42 1.31 -10.73
CA LEU A 31 3.81 0.14 -10.10
C LEU A 31 3.06 0.58 -8.84
N PHE A 32 1.75 0.39 -8.84
CA PHE A 32 0.85 0.88 -7.79
C PHE A 32 0.35 -0.26 -6.90
N PHE A 33 0.74 -0.24 -5.63
CA PHE A 33 0.20 -1.11 -4.58
C PHE A 33 -0.99 -0.41 -3.93
N SER A 34 -2.19 -0.71 -4.42
CA SER A 34 -3.42 -0.08 -3.96
C SER A 34 -4.04 -0.83 -2.78
N ASP A 35 -4.36 -0.12 -1.70
CA ASP A 35 -5.20 -0.67 -0.63
C ASP A 35 -6.65 -0.79 -1.12
N ILE A 36 -7.12 -2.02 -1.34
CA ILE A 36 -8.41 -2.30 -1.99
C ILE A 36 -9.64 -1.72 -1.28
N ASN A 37 -9.52 -1.34 -0.01
CA ASN A 37 -10.63 -0.83 0.79
C ASN A 37 -10.71 0.71 0.75
N LEU A 38 -9.74 1.36 0.12
CA LEU A 38 -9.66 2.81 0.04
C LEU A 38 -10.49 3.34 -1.14
N SER A 39 -11.47 4.20 -0.83
CA SER A 39 -12.38 4.80 -1.81
C SER A 39 -11.66 5.75 -2.80
N SER A 40 -10.58 6.40 -2.36
CA SER A 40 -9.83 7.39 -3.15
C SER A 40 -8.93 6.79 -4.24
N ASN A 41 -8.82 5.46 -4.36
CA ASN A 41 -7.91 4.81 -5.33
C ASN A 41 -8.16 5.23 -6.78
N ASP A 42 -9.42 5.32 -7.21
CA ASP A 42 -9.73 5.72 -8.59
C ASP A 42 -9.34 7.17 -8.87
N SER A 43 -9.50 8.07 -7.90
CA SER A 43 -9.07 9.46 -7.97
C SER A 43 -7.53 9.55 -8.05
N ILE A 44 -6.81 8.79 -7.23
CA ILE A 44 -5.34 8.71 -7.27
C ILE A 44 -4.86 8.23 -8.64
N ILE A 45 -5.44 7.15 -9.16
CA ILE A 45 -5.11 6.60 -10.48
C ILE A 45 -5.38 7.62 -11.58
N LYS A 46 -6.50 8.34 -11.51
CA LYS A 46 -6.86 9.39 -12.48
C LYS A 46 -5.82 10.52 -12.50
N GLU A 47 -5.34 10.94 -11.34
CA GLU A 47 -4.30 11.97 -11.23
C GLU A 47 -2.97 11.49 -11.80
N LEU A 48 -2.52 10.29 -11.39
CA LEU A 48 -1.28 9.70 -11.86
C LEU A 48 -1.29 9.47 -13.39
N ASN A 49 -2.42 9.02 -13.95
CA ASN A 49 -2.57 8.79 -15.38
C ASN A 49 -2.41 10.05 -16.25
N LYS A 50 -2.42 11.26 -15.66
CA LYS A 50 -2.06 12.48 -16.40
C LYS A 50 -0.61 12.41 -16.87
N ARG A 51 0.31 11.85 -16.09
CA ARG A 51 1.75 11.81 -16.39
C ARG A 51 2.35 10.42 -16.56
N TYR A 52 1.71 9.39 -16.00
CA TYR A 52 2.27 8.04 -15.92
C TYR A 52 1.36 7.00 -16.59
N PHE A 53 1.94 5.84 -16.86
CA PHE A 53 1.23 4.59 -17.11
C PHE A 53 1.16 3.82 -15.79
N VAL A 54 -0.05 3.53 -15.30
CA VAL A 54 -0.21 2.96 -13.96
C VAL A 54 -0.50 1.47 -14.04
N LEU A 55 0.34 0.68 -13.36
CA LEU A 55 0.22 -0.78 -13.23
C LEU A 55 -0.21 -1.10 -11.79
N SER A 56 -1.49 -1.39 -11.58
CA SER A 56 -2.03 -1.67 -10.25
C SER A 56 -1.85 -3.13 -9.87
N VAL A 57 -1.23 -3.40 -8.73
CA VAL A 57 -1.04 -4.73 -8.15
C VAL A 57 -2.31 -5.10 -7.39
N ARG A 58 -2.89 -6.26 -7.71
CA ARG A 58 -4.04 -6.80 -6.99
C ARG A 58 -3.75 -8.21 -6.49
N ASP A 59 -3.86 -8.40 -5.18
CA ASP A 59 -3.85 -9.73 -4.56
C ASP A 59 -5.19 -10.43 -4.84
N THR A 60 -5.14 -11.63 -5.40
CA THR A 60 -6.31 -12.46 -5.72
C THR A 60 -6.58 -13.52 -4.65
N THR A 61 -5.86 -13.52 -3.53
CA THR A 61 -6.06 -14.46 -2.42
C THR A 61 -7.44 -14.25 -1.80
N THR A 62 -8.33 -15.22 -1.99
CA THR A 62 -9.67 -15.24 -1.39
C THR A 62 -9.71 -15.99 -0.05
N ASN A 63 -8.75 -16.89 0.20
CA ASN A 63 -8.68 -17.66 1.45
C ASN A 63 -8.14 -16.78 2.59
N LEU A 64 -9.03 -16.44 3.53
CA LEU A 64 -8.74 -15.58 4.67
C LEU A 64 -7.66 -16.15 5.60
N LEU A 65 -7.63 -17.48 5.80
CA LEU A 65 -6.65 -18.13 6.67
C LEU A 65 -5.24 -18.05 6.07
N ILE A 66 -5.12 -18.28 4.75
CA ILE A 66 -3.86 -18.09 4.04
C ILE A 66 -3.42 -16.64 4.15
N LYS A 67 -4.35 -15.69 3.97
CA LYS A 67 -4.06 -14.26 4.11
C LYS A 67 -3.51 -13.94 5.51
N GLN A 68 -4.20 -14.34 6.57
CA GLN A 68 -3.76 -14.10 7.95
C GLN A 68 -2.38 -14.70 8.25
N ASN A 69 -2.11 -15.93 7.82
CA ASN A 69 -0.87 -16.65 8.17
C ASN A 69 0.32 -16.26 7.29
N SER A 70 0.10 -15.75 6.08
CA SER A 70 1.17 -15.34 5.16
C SER A 70 1.51 -13.85 5.23
N ASP A 71 0.75 -13.08 6.01
CA ASP A 71 0.85 -11.63 6.05
C ASP A 71 1.75 -11.17 7.21
N ASN A 72 3.06 -11.16 6.94
CA ASN A 72 4.10 -10.59 7.78
C ASN A 72 5.03 -9.70 6.94
N GLN A 73 5.77 -8.85 7.64
CA GLN A 73 6.66 -7.84 7.08
C GLN A 73 7.68 -8.40 6.09
N LEU A 74 8.35 -9.50 6.44
CA LEU A 74 9.39 -10.11 5.60
C LEU A 74 8.79 -10.68 4.30
N THR A 75 7.75 -11.51 4.41
CA THR A 75 7.11 -12.13 3.25
C THR A 75 6.54 -11.08 2.32
N ARG A 76 5.90 -10.05 2.87
CA ARG A 76 5.39 -8.92 2.08
C ARG A 76 6.52 -8.18 1.38
N ALA A 77 7.67 -7.96 2.02
CA ALA A 77 8.81 -7.27 1.40
C ALA A 77 9.40 -8.07 0.24
N LEU A 78 9.63 -9.37 0.46
CA LEU A 78 10.12 -10.29 -0.58
C LEU A 78 9.17 -10.36 -1.76
N ASN A 79 7.86 -10.43 -1.51
CA ASN A 79 6.84 -10.40 -2.56
C ASN A 79 6.86 -9.07 -3.31
N GLY A 80 6.92 -7.94 -2.61
CA GLY A 80 6.98 -6.60 -3.22
C GLY A 80 8.17 -6.44 -4.16
N ILE A 81 9.37 -6.80 -3.69
CA ILE A 81 10.61 -6.77 -4.48
C ILE A 81 10.52 -7.73 -5.68
N SER A 82 10.00 -8.94 -5.48
CA SER A 82 9.83 -9.93 -6.54
C SER A 82 8.88 -9.42 -7.64
N ILE A 83 7.71 -8.91 -7.27
CA ILE A 83 6.73 -8.31 -8.18
C ILE A 83 7.38 -7.16 -8.96
N TYR A 84 8.04 -6.23 -8.25
CA TYR A 84 8.72 -5.09 -8.86
C TYR A 84 9.74 -5.56 -9.90
N ASN A 85 10.63 -6.50 -9.55
CA ASN A 85 11.66 -7.00 -10.44
C ASN A 85 11.10 -7.74 -11.66
N GLN A 86 10.03 -8.52 -11.48
CA GLN A 86 9.38 -9.25 -12.58
C GLN A 86 8.74 -8.29 -13.59
N ILE A 87 8.09 -7.22 -13.11
CA ILE A 87 7.47 -6.22 -13.98
C ILE A 87 8.54 -5.34 -14.62
N ASN A 88 9.54 -4.89 -13.87
CA ASN A 88 10.61 -4.03 -14.39
C ASN A 88 11.41 -4.67 -15.54
N LYS A 89 11.52 -6.02 -15.56
CA LYS A 89 12.12 -6.77 -16.68
C LYS A 89 11.30 -6.73 -17.97
N GLN A 90 9.99 -6.51 -17.87
CA GLN A 90 9.06 -6.50 -19.01
C GLN A 90 8.73 -5.07 -19.44
N ILE A 91 8.50 -4.19 -18.46
CA ILE A 91 8.12 -2.80 -18.63
C ILE A 91 8.97 -1.99 -17.65
N PRO A 92 9.97 -1.21 -18.12
CA PRO A 92 10.82 -0.42 -17.25
C PRO A 92 10.01 0.52 -16.35
N LEU A 93 10.14 0.32 -15.04
CA LEU A 93 9.44 1.09 -14.02
C LEU A 93 10.25 2.31 -13.62
N THR A 94 9.59 3.46 -13.58
CA THR A 94 10.16 4.71 -13.05
C THR A 94 9.98 4.79 -11.54
N GLY A 95 8.96 4.14 -10.98
CA GLY A 95 8.65 4.30 -9.57
C GLY A 95 7.63 3.34 -9.00
N ILE A 96 7.48 3.45 -7.69
CA ILE A 96 6.47 2.76 -6.89
C ILE A 96 5.46 3.78 -6.38
N VAL A 97 4.20 3.36 -6.33
CA VAL A 97 3.11 4.09 -5.71
C VAL A 97 2.46 3.19 -4.67
N ALA A 98 2.03 3.75 -3.54
CA ALA A 98 1.11 3.07 -2.63
C ALA A 98 0.07 4.00 -2.03
N SER A 99 -1.06 3.43 -1.61
CA SER A 99 -2.16 4.15 -0.99
C SER A 99 -2.61 3.46 0.31
N GLY A 100 -3.21 4.23 1.23
CA GLY A 100 -3.74 3.69 2.47
C GLY A 100 -2.68 2.99 3.31
N LEU A 101 -3.02 1.81 3.83
CA LEU A 101 -2.15 1.01 4.69
C LEU A 101 -1.06 0.25 3.90
N GLU A 102 -1.17 0.12 2.57
CA GLU A 102 -0.05 -0.37 1.75
C GLU A 102 1.15 0.58 1.81
N CYS A 103 0.97 1.86 2.18
CA CYS A 103 2.09 2.78 2.37
C CYS A 103 3.05 2.29 3.46
N LEU A 104 2.52 1.74 4.57
CA LEU A 104 3.33 1.14 5.63
C LEU A 104 4.22 0.03 5.09
N HIS A 105 3.68 -0.76 4.16
CA HIS A 105 4.42 -1.82 3.51
C HIS A 105 5.58 -1.28 2.67
N ILE A 106 5.29 -0.30 1.80
CA ILE A 106 6.30 0.28 0.90
C ILE A 106 7.40 0.98 1.68
N ILE A 107 7.09 1.64 2.80
CA ILE A 107 8.08 2.28 3.66
C ILE A 107 9.18 1.29 4.08
N HIS A 108 8.82 0.02 4.26
CA HIS A 108 9.77 -0.99 4.72
C HIS A 108 10.76 -1.48 3.65
N TRP A 109 10.37 -1.57 2.38
CA TRP A 109 11.21 -2.17 1.33
C TRP A 109 11.41 -1.32 0.08
N GLY A 110 10.65 -0.24 -0.11
CA GLY A 110 10.62 0.55 -1.34
C GLY A 110 12.00 1.07 -1.76
N ILE A 111 12.85 1.44 -0.79
CA ILE A 111 14.23 1.88 -1.05
C ILE A 111 15.10 0.78 -1.69
N ASN A 112 14.81 -0.49 -1.42
CA ASN A 112 15.56 -1.63 -1.96
C ASN A 112 15.24 -1.89 -3.43
N ALA A 113 14.14 -1.34 -3.95
CA ALA A 113 13.77 -1.42 -5.35
C ALA A 113 14.60 -0.49 -6.26
N ARG A 114 15.38 0.44 -5.68
CA ARG A 114 16.22 1.42 -6.39
C ARG A 114 15.46 2.22 -7.46
N THR A 115 14.19 2.53 -7.20
CA THR A 115 13.36 3.34 -8.09
C THR A 115 13.81 4.80 -8.07
N SER A 116 13.56 5.54 -9.17
CA SER A 116 13.79 6.98 -9.18
C SER A 116 12.70 7.78 -8.47
N GLU A 117 11.49 7.21 -8.37
CA GLU A 117 10.36 7.86 -7.68
C GLU A 117 9.62 6.91 -6.72
N ILE A 118 9.16 7.46 -5.59
CA ILE A 118 8.22 6.83 -4.66
C ILE A 118 7.11 7.85 -4.36
N HIS A 119 5.85 7.47 -4.62
CA HIS A 119 4.67 8.29 -4.32
C HIS A 119 3.81 7.56 -3.29
N LEU A 120 3.68 8.13 -2.10
CA LEU A 120 2.87 7.58 -1.02
C LEU A 120 1.63 8.43 -0.81
N TYR A 121 0.50 7.75 -0.69
CA TYR A 121 -0.79 8.34 -0.32
C TYR A 121 -1.27 7.75 1.01
N PRO A 122 -0.57 8.01 2.13
CA PRO A 122 -0.94 7.43 3.41
C PRO A 122 -2.17 8.14 3.98
N ILE A 123 -2.87 7.47 4.89
CA ILE A 123 -4.00 8.05 5.64
C ILE A 123 -3.57 8.78 6.93
N PHE A 124 -2.26 8.80 7.21
CA PHE A 124 -1.65 9.56 8.30
C PHE A 124 -0.17 9.81 7.96
N ASN A 125 0.43 10.87 8.51
CA ASN A 125 1.83 11.25 8.26
C ASN A 125 2.83 10.76 9.34
N SER A 126 2.33 10.32 10.48
CA SER A 126 3.11 9.80 11.61
C SER A 126 3.25 8.27 11.56
N SER A 127 3.67 7.65 12.67
CA SER A 127 3.45 6.22 12.89
C SER A 127 1.96 5.92 13.10
N LEU A 128 1.55 4.66 12.88
CA LEU A 128 0.19 4.21 13.19
C LEU A 128 -0.10 4.37 14.69
N ASN A 129 0.87 4.08 15.55
CA ASN A 129 0.73 4.23 17.00
C ASN A 129 0.48 5.70 17.40
N ASP A 130 1.20 6.65 16.82
CA ASP A 130 1.00 8.08 17.11
C ASP A 130 -0.34 8.57 16.57
N HIS A 131 -0.72 8.12 15.37
CA HIS A 131 -2.03 8.42 14.80
C HIS A 131 -3.15 7.90 15.72
N LEU A 132 -3.03 6.67 16.22
CA LEU A 132 -4.01 6.09 17.15
C LEU A 132 -4.12 6.91 18.45
N ARG A 133 -3.00 7.30 19.05
CA ARG A 133 -2.99 8.15 20.26
C ARG A 133 -3.66 9.50 20.01
N GLN A 134 -3.41 10.10 18.85
CA GLN A 134 -4.07 11.34 18.45
C GLN A 134 -5.58 11.16 18.34
N GLN A 135 -6.05 10.10 17.66
CA GLN A 135 -7.49 9.85 17.51
C GLN A 135 -8.16 9.53 18.85
N ILE A 136 -7.48 8.81 19.75
CA ILE A 136 -7.95 8.60 21.14
C ILE A 136 -8.11 9.94 21.87
N SER A 137 -7.13 10.83 21.76
CA SER A 137 -7.19 12.16 22.39
C SER A 137 -8.33 13.02 21.84
N LEU A 138 -8.74 12.80 20.58
CA LEU A 138 -9.81 13.53 19.92
C LEU A 138 -11.18 12.85 20.04
N ASP A 139 -11.24 11.68 20.67
CA ASP A 139 -12.42 10.80 20.71
C ASP A 139 -13.00 10.56 19.30
N GLN A 140 -12.13 10.27 18.35
CA GLN A 140 -12.47 10.04 16.94
C GLN A 140 -12.15 8.59 16.53
N PRO A 141 -12.92 8.00 15.59
CA PRO A 141 -12.57 6.73 14.99
C PRO A 141 -11.33 6.87 14.09
N VAL A 142 -10.64 5.76 13.84
CA VAL A 142 -9.57 5.66 12.85
C VAL A 142 -10.08 5.09 11.53
N PHE A 143 -9.28 5.26 10.48
CA PHE A 143 -9.57 4.70 9.15
C PHE A 143 -10.89 5.20 8.57
N THR A 144 -11.19 6.49 8.75
CA THR A 144 -12.39 7.15 8.21
C THR A 144 -12.47 7.16 6.70
N ASN A 145 -11.33 7.06 6.00
CA ASN A 145 -11.26 6.94 4.54
C ASN A 145 -11.67 5.54 4.02
N TYR A 146 -11.90 4.59 4.91
CA TYR A 146 -12.32 3.22 4.64
C TYR A 146 -13.82 3.06 4.86
N SER A 147 -14.42 2.04 4.23
CA SER A 147 -15.85 1.75 4.41
C SER A 147 -16.25 1.43 5.85
N ASN A 148 -15.31 0.95 6.68
CA ASN A 148 -15.54 0.56 8.07
C ASN A 148 -14.56 1.28 8.99
N PRO A 149 -14.91 2.47 9.51
CA PRO A 149 -14.14 3.14 10.55
C PRO A 149 -14.02 2.25 11.80
N THR A 150 -12.89 2.31 12.49
CA THR A 150 -12.60 1.47 13.66
C THR A 150 -12.41 2.32 14.91
N ASN A 151 -12.81 1.82 16.07
CA ASN A 151 -12.52 2.48 17.34
C ASN A 151 -10.99 2.55 17.59
N ALA A 152 -10.48 3.75 17.85
CA ALA A 152 -9.05 3.99 18.02
C ALA A 152 -8.46 3.34 19.28
N LEU A 153 -9.19 3.38 20.39
CA LEU A 153 -8.76 2.81 21.67
C LEU A 153 -8.68 1.28 21.60
N ASP A 154 -9.68 0.65 21.00
CA ASP A 154 -9.70 -0.81 20.81
C ASP A 154 -8.52 -1.25 19.95
N LEU A 155 -8.31 -0.59 18.81
CA LEU A 155 -7.21 -0.94 17.91
C LEU A 155 -5.84 -0.70 18.58
N TYR A 156 -5.66 0.43 19.27
CA TYR A 156 -4.43 0.70 20.02
C TYR A 156 -4.15 -0.37 21.07
N THR A 157 -5.18 -0.77 21.82
CA THR A 157 -5.07 -1.82 22.84
C THR A 157 -4.71 -3.16 22.20
N PHE A 158 -5.30 -3.49 21.04
CA PHE A 158 -4.98 -4.74 20.33
C PHE A 158 -3.56 -4.77 19.79
N LEU A 159 -3.08 -3.70 19.14
CA LEU A 159 -1.73 -3.66 18.56
C LEU A 159 -0.62 -3.59 19.62
N ASN A 160 -0.95 -3.12 20.83
CA ASN A 160 0.01 -3.02 21.94
C ASN A 160 -0.13 -4.14 22.99
N SER A 161 -1.14 -5.00 22.86
CA SER A 161 -1.27 -6.21 23.67
C SER A 161 -0.14 -7.20 23.40
N GLU A 162 0.39 -7.83 24.46
CA GLU A 162 1.37 -8.92 24.36
C GLU A 162 0.75 -10.19 23.76
N ILE A 163 -0.54 -10.42 24.02
CA ILE A 163 -1.28 -11.57 23.49
C ILE A 163 -1.50 -11.36 21.98
N PRO A 164 -0.97 -12.24 21.11
CA PRO A 164 -1.22 -12.17 19.68
C PRO A 164 -2.71 -12.37 19.41
N ARG A 165 -3.31 -11.48 18.62
CA ARG A 165 -4.70 -11.61 18.19
C ARG A 165 -4.76 -12.00 16.73
N SER A 166 -5.58 -13.00 16.42
CA SER A 166 -5.97 -13.33 15.05
C SER A 166 -7.14 -12.44 14.63
N GLY A 167 -7.30 -12.25 13.32
CA GLY A 167 -8.33 -11.39 12.76
C GLY A 167 -7.80 -10.51 11.64
N LEU A 168 -8.73 -9.85 10.97
CA LEU A 168 -8.44 -8.87 9.93
C LEU A 168 -9.12 -7.55 10.26
N ILE A 169 -8.47 -6.46 9.90
CA ILE A 169 -9.03 -5.10 9.89
C ILE A 169 -8.74 -4.50 8.53
N ASN A 170 -9.79 -4.10 7.79
CA ASN A 170 -9.67 -3.61 6.42
C ASN A 170 -8.77 -4.50 5.55
N ASN A 171 -8.94 -5.82 5.60
CA ASN A 171 -8.13 -6.81 4.89
C ASN A 171 -6.68 -7.03 5.39
N TYR A 172 -6.22 -6.35 6.43
CA TYR A 172 -4.89 -6.52 7.02
C TYR A 172 -4.95 -7.36 8.29
N SER A 173 -3.99 -8.26 8.49
CA SER A 173 -3.92 -9.01 9.75
C SER A 173 -3.50 -8.08 10.90
N TYR A 174 -4.01 -8.35 12.11
CA TYR A 174 -3.55 -7.60 13.29
C TYR A 174 -2.04 -7.72 13.50
N GLN A 175 -1.49 -8.90 13.22
CA GLN A 175 -0.06 -9.17 13.31
C GLN A 175 0.74 -8.29 12.34
N TYR A 176 0.29 -8.19 11.09
CA TYR A 176 0.87 -7.30 10.09
C TYR A 176 0.87 -5.85 10.57
N LEU A 177 -0.27 -5.32 11.02
CA LEU A 177 -0.31 -3.93 11.51
C LEU A 177 0.53 -3.71 12.76
N LYS A 178 0.65 -4.72 13.63
CA LYS A 178 1.48 -4.68 14.82
C LYS A 178 2.97 -4.59 14.46
N GLU A 179 3.42 -5.28 13.42
CA GLU A 179 4.80 -5.21 12.92
C GLU A 179 5.14 -3.83 12.35
N PHE A 180 4.16 -3.13 11.78
CA PHE A 180 4.35 -1.82 11.15
C PHE A 180 3.98 -0.62 11.99
N LYS A 181 3.52 -0.82 13.23
CA LYS A 181 2.85 0.23 14.02
C LYS A 181 3.71 1.45 14.31
N ASP A 182 5.03 1.28 14.36
CA ASP A 182 6.00 2.33 14.69
C ASP A 182 6.73 2.87 13.45
N LEU A 183 6.37 2.40 12.24
CA LEU A 183 6.97 2.92 11.01
C LEU A 183 6.52 4.35 10.74
N THR A 184 7.49 5.26 10.68
CA THR A 184 7.30 6.63 10.23
C THR A 184 7.97 6.82 8.87
N PRO A 185 7.24 7.24 7.80
CA PRO A 185 7.80 7.38 6.46
C PRO A 185 9.02 8.31 6.41
N LEU A 186 8.95 9.47 7.08
CA LEU A 186 10.03 10.47 7.08
C LEU A 186 11.34 9.97 7.72
N ILE A 187 11.25 8.98 8.62
CA ILE A 187 12.43 8.38 9.27
C ILE A 187 12.98 7.26 8.39
N HIS A 188 12.11 6.34 7.98
CA HIS A 188 12.53 5.10 7.30
C HIS A 188 12.90 5.30 5.83
N LEU A 189 12.39 6.35 5.19
CA LEU A 189 12.76 6.73 3.83
C LEU A 189 13.79 7.86 3.77
N LYS A 190 14.39 8.24 4.90
CA LYS A 190 15.36 9.35 4.97
C LYS A 190 16.57 9.15 4.05
N SER A 191 17.02 7.90 3.88
CA SER A 191 18.16 7.55 3.02
C SER A 191 17.80 7.47 1.54
N TYR A 192 16.53 7.62 1.17
CA TYR A 192 16.09 7.56 -0.22
C TYR A 192 16.55 8.81 -0.97
N THR A 193 17.33 8.62 -2.03
CA THR A 193 17.91 9.71 -2.82
C THR A 193 17.06 10.12 -4.03
N GLY A 194 16.00 9.38 -4.32
CA GLY A 194 15.08 9.68 -5.42
C GLY A 194 14.00 10.68 -5.03
N LEU A 195 13.03 10.87 -5.92
CA LEU A 195 11.89 11.75 -5.67
C LEU A 195 10.87 11.06 -4.75
N LEU A 196 10.80 11.50 -3.50
CA LEU A 196 9.77 11.08 -2.55
C LEU A 196 8.62 12.09 -2.53
N LYS A 197 7.41 11.65 -2.86
CA LYS A 197 6.18 12.44 -2.68
C LYS A 197 5.29 11.77 -1.66
N ILE A 198 4.86 12.52 -0.65
CA ILE A 198 3.92 12.04 0.37
C ILE A 198 2.72 12.99 0.35
N ASN A 199 1.56 12.46 -0.03
CA ASN A 199 0.30 13.19 -0.06
C ASN A 199 -0.68 12.50 0.89
N VAL A 200 -0.83 13.03 2.10
CA VAL A 200 -1.76 12.45 3.08
C VAL A 200 -3.18 12.55 2.54
N LEU A 201 -3.95 11.47 2.70
CA LEU A 201 -5.35 11.41 2.33
C LEU A 201 -6.20 11.93 3.48
N ASP A 202 -6.97 12.99 3.20
CA ASP A 202 -7.98 13.56 4.09
C ASP A 202 -9.29 12.77 4.01
#